data_AF-A0A1Z8WGQ6-F1
#
_entry.id   AF-A0A1Z8WGQ6-F1
#
_cell.length_a   1.000
_cell.length_b   1.000
_cell.length_c   1.000
_cell.angle_alpha   90.00
_cell.angle_beta   90.00
_cell.angle_gamma   90.00
#
_symmetry.space_group_name_H-M   'P 1'
#
loop_
_entity.id
_entity.type
_entity.pdbx_description
1 polymer ?
#
loop_
_entity_poly.entity_id
_entity_poly.type
_entity_poly.pdbx_seq_one_letter_code
_entity_poly.pdbx_strand_id
1 'polypeptide(L)'
;MNIYSNTNSPFPSQVVSDVEKASLEYGTQVAQAIEQEWFSQGRTSGNRYLTNWNNFHQLRLYARGEQSIQKYKDELAINGDLSYLNLDWKPVPILSKFVDIVVNGISSKTYDIKAYAQDPSSIKKRTEYASKIYEDM
;
A
#
# COMPACT_ATOMS: atom_id res chain seq x y z
N MET A 1 25.05 27.73 -8.76
CA MET A 1 25.09 26.27 -8.53
C MET A 1 23.91 25.69 -9.32
N ASN A 2 24.13 25.22 -10.55
CA ASN A 2 23.04 24.76 -11.43
C ASN A 2 22.82 23.26 -11.20
N ILE A 3 21.93 22.94 -10.26
CA ILE A 3 21.44 21.57 -10.10
C ILE A 3 20.19 21.44 -10.97
N TYR A 4 20.39 21.07 -12.23
CA TYR A 4 19.32 20.57 -13.09
C TYR A 4 19.02 19.13 -12.69
N SER A 5 17.89 18.89 -12.04
CA SER A 5 17.39 17.53 -11.82
C SER A 5 15.94 17.44 -12.28
N ASN A 6 15.71 17.24 -13.57
CA ASN A 6 15.04 16.03 -14.03
C ASN A 6 14.99 15.91 -15.56
N THR A 7 15.68 14.94 -16.13
CA THR A 7 15.51 14.55 -17.54
C THR A 7 14.37 13.53 -17.75
N ASN A 8 13.76 13.03 -16.66
CA ASN A 8 12.78 11.93 -16.69
C ASN A 8 11.55 12.15 -15.80
N SER A 9 11.33 13.36 -15.27
CA SER A 9 10.20 13.66 -14.40
C SER A 9 9.48 14.91 -14.88
N PRO A 10 8.14 14.90 -14.89
CA PRO A 10 7.36 16.07 -15.26
C PRO A 10 7.41 17.17 -14.19
N PHE A 11 8.02 16.92 -13.02
CA PHE A 11 8.07 17.90 -11.94
C PHE A 11 9.04 19.05 -12.23
N PRO A 12 8.65 20.31 -11.92
CA PRO A 12 9.55 21.45 -11.99
C PRO A 12 10.67 21.34 -10.93
N SER A 13 11.76 22.08 -11.12
CA SER A 13 12.89 22.06 -10.18
C SER A 13 12.44 22.39 -8.76
N GLN A 14 12.85 21.58 -7.78
CA GLN A 14 12.54 21.79 -6.36
C GLN A 14 13.51 22.77 -5.69
N VAL A 15 14.62 23.10 -6.37
CA VAL A 15 15.71 23.97 -5.90
C VAL A 15 15.56 25.36 -6.54
N VAL A 16 14.35 25.91 -6.49
CA VAL A 16 14.03 27.29 -6.89
C VAL A 16 13.87 28.17 -5.64
N SER A 17 13.94 29.49 -5.82
CA SER A 17 13.82 30.44 -4.71
C SER A 17 12.43 30.40 -4.08
N ASP A 18 12.30 30.78 -2.81
CA ASP A 18 11.01 30.75 -2.10
C ASP A 18 9.95 31.65 -2.76
N VAL A 19 10.40 32.74 -3.40
CA VAL A 19 9.53 33.65 -4.17
C VAL A 19 8.96 32.93 -5.41
N GLU A 20 9.78 32.17 -6.12
CA GLU A 20 9.32 31.37 -7.27
C GLU A 20 8.40 30.24 -6.83
N LYS A 21 8.66 29.59 -5.68
CA LYS A 21 7.78 28.56 -5.10
C LYS A 21 6.41 29.10 -4.71
N ALA A 22 6.35 30.35 -4.23
CA ALA A 22 5.11 31.02 -3.86
C ALA A 22 4.29 31.50 -5.07
N SER A 23 4.85 31.48 -6.28
CA SER A 23 4.16 31.90 -7.49
C SER A 23 3.07 30.92 -7.92
N LEU A 24 1.97 31.45 -8.46
CA LEU A 24 0.88 30.64 -9.03
C LEU A 24 1.36 29.78 -10.21
N GLU A 25 2.32 30.29 -10.98
CA GLU A 25 2.87 29.60 -12.15
C GLU A 25 3.60 28.31 -11.74
N TYR A 26 4.44 28.37 -10.70
CA TYR A 26 5.10 27.19 -10.16
C TYR A 26 4.08 26.18 -9.61
N GLY A 27 3.08 26.64 -8.86
CA GLY A 27 2.00 25.78 -8.36
C GLY A 27 1.20 25.10 -9.49
N THR A 28 0.95 25.81 -10.59
CA THR A 28 0.26 25.28 -11.77
C THR A 28 1.09 24.20 -12.46
N GLN A 29 2.40 24.42 -12.61
CA GLN A 29 3.31 23.44 -13.20
C GLN A 29 3.40 22.16 -12.33
N VAL A 30 3.43 22.30 -11.00
CA VAL A 30 3.37 21.15 -10.08
C VAL A 30 2.05 20.40 -10.22
N ALA A 31 0.91 21.10 -10.27
CA ALA A 31 -0.39 20.47 -10.42
C ALA A 31 -0.51 19.68 -11.74
N GLN A 32 -0.06 20.27 -12.85
CA GLN A 32 -0.02 19.60 -14.15
C GLN A 32 0.93 18.40 -14.16
N ALA A 33 2.07 18.48 -13.47
CA ALA A 33 2.99 17.36 -13.32
C ALA A 33 2.37 16.19 -12.55
N ILE A 34 1.62 16.47 -11.47
CA ILE A 34 0.88 15.47 -10.70
C ILE A 34 -0.20 14.81 -11.58
N GLU A 35 -0.97 15.61 -12.32
CA GLU A 35 -1.99 15.13 -13.25
C GLU A 35 -1.36 14.19 -14.30
N GLN A 36 -0.26 14.61 -14.91
CA GLN A 36 0.46 13.78 -15.88
C GLN A 36 0.98 12.48 -15.24
N GLU A 37 1.53 12.50 -14.03
CA GLU A 37 1.98 11.25 -13.39
C GLU A 37 0.82 10.30 -13.08
N TRP A 38 -0.33 10.83 -12.66
CA TRP A 38 -1.50 10.02 -12.31
C TRP A 38 -2.23 9.46 -13.52
N PHE A 39 -2.35 10.26 -14.58
CA PHE A 39 -3.20 9.94 -15.73
C PHE A 39 -2.45 9.59 -17.02
N SER A 40 -1.17 9.95 -17.15
CA SER A 40 -0.37 9.57 -18.32
C SER A 40 -0.01 8.09 -18.29
N GLN A 41 -0.01 7.45 -19.45
CA GLN A 41 0.61 6.15 -19.65
C GLN A 41 2.12 6.33 -19.69
N GLY A 42 2.79 6.05 -18.57
CA GLY A 42 4.24 5.89 -18.56
C GLY A 42 4.68 4.75 -19.49
N ARG A 43 5.98 4.71 -19.81
CA ARG A 43 6.57 3.79 -20.82
C ARG A 43 6.52 2.29 -20.51
N THR A 44 6.06 1.85 -19.33
CA THR A 44 6.23 0.44 -18.91
C THR A 44 5.06 -0.15 -18.12
N SER A 45 4.07 0.63 -17.74
CA SER A 45 2.86 0.11 -17.10
C SER A 45 1.74 1.14 -17.26
N GLY A 46 0.51 0.68 -17.47
CA GLY A 46 -0.63 1.54 -17.74
C GLY A 46 -0.83 2.66 -16.72
N ASN A 47 -1.71 3.59 -17.07
CA ASN A 47 -2.14 4.71 -16.23
C ASN A 47 -2.30 4.28 -14.74
N ARG A 48 -1.60 4.98 -13.83
CA ARG A 48 -1.55 4.62 -12.40
C ARG A 48 -2.93 4.62 -11.75
N TYR A 49 -3.76 5.60 -12.08
CA TYR A 49 -5.16 5.64 -11.66
C TYR A 49 -5.90 4.37 -12.10
N LEU A 50 -5.81 4.02 -13.38
CA LEU A 50 -6.48 2.85 -13.95
C LEU A 50 -6.01 1.55 -13.29
N THR A 51 -4.71 1.37 -13.10
CA THR A 51 -4.13 0.19 -12.45
C THR A 51 -4.61 0.08 -11.00
N ASN A 52 -4.57 1.17 -10.23
CA ASN A 52 -5.04 1.18 -8.84
C ASN A 52 -6.55 0.92 -8.76
N TRP A 53 -7.34 1.54 -9.64
CA TRP A 53 -8.78 1.35 -9.70
C TRP A 53 -9.14 -0.09 -10.06
N ASN A 54 -8.47 -0.67 -11.06
CA ASN A 54 -8.65 -2.07 -11.45
C ASN A 54 -8.27 -3.01 -10.30
N ASN A 55 -7.13 -2.80 -9.64
CA ASN A 55 -6.71 -3.61 -8.50
C ASN A 55 -7.71 -3.53 -7.35
N PHE A 56 -8.16 -2.31 -6.99
CA PHE A 56 -9.17 -2.11 -5.96
C PHE A 56 -10.49 -2.82 -6.33
N HIS A 57 -10.92 -2.69 -7.57
CA HIS A 57 -12.14 -3.34 -8.06
C HIS A 57 -12.03 -4.88 -7.99
N GLN A 58 -10.92 -5.45 -8.47
CA GLN A 58 -10.67 -6.90 -8.44
C GLN A 58 -10.62 -7.44 -7.01
N LEU A 59 -9.93 -6.76 -6.09
CA LEU A 59 -9.89 -7.15 -4.68
C LEU A 59 -11.28 -7.11 -4.04
N ARG A 60 -12.12 -6.14 -4.42
CA ARG A 60 -13.48 -6.01 -3.91
C ARG A 60 -14.43 -7.08 -4.46
N LEU A 61 -14.26 -7.49 -5.73
CA LEU A 61 -14.94 -8.65 -6.30
C LEU A 61 -14.49 -9.94 -5.60
N TYR A 62 -13.19 -10.07 -5.33
CA TYR A 62 -12.62 -11.20 -4.61
C TYR A 62 -13.22 -11.34 -3.20
N ALA A 63 -13.27 -10.24 -2.44
CA ALA A 63 -13.88 -10.19 -1.11
C ALA A 63 -15.37 -10.55 -1.09
N ARG A 64 -16.11 -10.20 -2.14
CA ARG A 64 -17.55 -10.51 -2.28
C ARG A 64 -17.83 -11.90 -2.87
N GLY A 65 -16.83 -12.60 -3.38
CA GLY A 65 -17.02 -13.84 -4.12
C GLY A 65 -17.64 -13.63 -5.52
N GLU A 66 -17.60 -12.41 -6.06
CA GLU A 66 -18.16 -12.05 -7.38
C GLU A 66 -17.11 -12.19 -8.50
N GLN A 67 -16.21 -13.17 -8.38
CA GLN A 67 -15.15 -13.39 -9.35
C GLN A 67 -15.68 -14.07 -10.61
N SER A 68 -14.96 -13.90 -11.72
CA SER A 68 -15.27 -14.62 -12.95
C SER A 68 -15.22 -16.14 -12.70
N ILE A 69 -16.35 -16.79 -12.95
CA ILE A 69 -16.53 -18.22 -12.81
C ILE A 69 -15.79 -18.98 -13.94
N GLN A 70 -15.46 -18.28 -15.04
CA GLN A 70 -14.88 -18.89 -16.24
C GLN A 70 -13.60 -19.66 -15.94
N LYS A 71 -12.74 -19.14 -15.05
CA LYS A 71 -11.53 -19.83 -14.62
C LYS A 71 -11.85 -21.23 -14.07
N TYR A 72 -12.85 -21.37 -13.21
CA TYR A 72 -13.22 -22.67 -12.63
C TYR A 72 -13.85 -23.61 -13.68
N LYS A 73 -14.59 -23.07 -14.64
CA LYS A 73 -15.17 -23.84 -15.74
C LYS A 73 -14.11 -24.37 -16.71
N ASP A 74 -13.09 -23.56 -16.98
CA ASP A 74 -11.96 -23.95 -17.84
C ASP A 74 -11.11 -25.04 -17.18
N GLU A 75 -10.81 -24.93 -15.88
CA GLU A 75 -10.04 -25.92 -15.10
C GLU A 75 -10.74 -27.28 -15.02
N LEU A 76 -12.08 -27.31 -15.01
CA LEU A 76 -12.86 -28.55 -15.01
C LEU A 76 -13.16 -29.08 -16.43
N ALA A 77 -12.66 -28.44 -17.49
CA ALA A 77 -12.86 -28.82 -18.89
C ALA A 77 -14.34 -29.04 -19.28
N ILE A 78 -15.27 -28.27 -18.71
CA ILE A 78 -16.73 -28.40 -18.89
C ILE A 78 -17.21 -27.79 -20.21
N ASN A 79 -16.29 -27.41 -21.10
CA ASN A 79 -16.60 -26.85 -22.41
C ASN A 79 -17.15 -27.96 -23.34
N GLY A 80 -18.37 -28.43 -23.08
CA GLY A 80 -19.10 -29.41 -23.90
C GLY A 80 -19.96 -30.42 -23.14
N ASP A 81 -19.85 -30.54 -21.81
CA ASP A 81 -20.59 -31.55 -21.04
C ASP A 81 -21.75 -30.92 -20.24
N LEU A 82 -22.99 -31.27 -20.63
CA LEU A 82 -24.25 -30.74 -20.09
C LEU A 82 -24.57 -31.21 -18.67
N SER A 83 -23.84 -32.20 -18.16
CA SER A 83 -24.06 -32.78 -16.83
C SER A 83 -23.88 -31.79 -15.68
N TYR A 84 -23.15 -30.69 -15.90
CA TYR A 84 -22.84 -29.69 -14.86
C TYR A 84 -23.62 -28.37 -14.98
N LEU A 85 -24.68 -28.33 -15.80
CA LEU A 85 -25.52 -27.15 -16.00
C LEU A 85 -26.28 -26.75 -14.71
N ASN A 86 -26.50 -27.71 -13.81
CA ASN A 86 -27.28 -27.53 -12.58
C ASN A 86 -26.44 -27.23 -11.33
N LEU A 87 -25.12 -27.03 -11.47
CA LEU A 87 -24.30 -26.63 -10.33
C LEU A 87 -24.32 -25.10 -10.16
N ASP A 88 -24.45 -24.64 -8.92
CA ASP A 88 -24.19 -23.25 -8.56
C ASP A 88 -22.67 -23.03 -8.52
N TRP A 89 -22.18 -22.27 -9.48
CA TRP A 89 -20.76 -21.99 -9.64
C TRP A 89 -20.29 -20.77 -8.86
N LYS A 90 -21.17 -20.13 -8.08
CA LYS A 90 -20.82 -18.93 -7.32
C LYS A 90 -19.73 -19.25 -6.27
N PRO A 91 -18.58 -18.56 -6.33
CA PRO A 91 -17.54 -18.72 -5.32
C PRO A 91 -18.08 -18.36 -3.92
N VAL A 92 -17.83 -19.24 -2.94
CA VAL A 92 -18.18 -18.96 -1.55
C VAL A 92 -17.24 -17.88 -1.00
N PRO A 93 -17.75 -16.81 -0.36
CA PRO A 93 -16.91 -15.77 0.23
C PRO A 93 -16.24 -16.27 1.52
N ILE A 94 -15.07 -16.89 1.41
CA ILE A 94 -14.34 -17.44 2.57
C ILE A 94 -13.62 -16.33 3.37
N LEU A 95 -13.29 -15.21 2.72
CA LEU A 95 -12.51 -14.12 3.33
C LEU A 95 -13.12 -13.57 4.62
N SER A 96 -14.44 -13.37 4.68
CA SER A 96 -15.10 -12.82 5.88
C SER A 96 -14.79 -13.65 7.13
N LYS A 97 -14.80 -14.98 7.01
CA LYS A 97 -14.46 -15.88 8.12
C LYS A 97 -13.01 -15.74 8.57
N PHE A 98 -12.08 -15.55 7.65
CA PHE A 98 -10.67 -15.37 7.97
C PHE A 98 -10.38 -14.01 8.59
N VAL A 99 -11.10 -12.96 8.19
CA VAL A 99 -11.02 -11.64 8.83
C VAL A 99 -11.38 -11.76 10.29
N ASP A 100 -12.49 -12.42 10.63
CA ASP A 100 -12.91 -12.57 12.03
C ASP A 100 -11.88 -13.34 12.86
N ILE A 101 -11.32 -14.43 12.32
CA ILE A 101 -10.28 -15.21 12.99
C ILE A 101 -9.02 -14.36 13.24
N VAL A 102 -8.57 -13.61 12.22
CA VAL A 102 -7.37 -12.77 12.33
C VAL A 102 -7.60 -11.60 13.28
N VAL A 103 -8.75 -10.93 13.22
CA VAL A 103 -9.11 -9.85 14.13
C VAL A 103 -9.13 -10.35 15.58
N ASN A 104 -9.71 -11.52 15.83
CA ASN A 104 -9.66 -12.14 17.16
C ASN A 104 -8.22 -12.49 17.60
N GLY A 105 -7.38 -12.97 16.67
CA GLY A 105 -5.97 -13.27 16.94
C GLY A 105 -5.07 -12.05 17.14
N ILE A 106 -5.40 -10.91 16.52
CA ILE A 106 -4.67 -9.64 16.68
C ILE A 106 -5.15 -8.90 17.94
N SER A 107 -6.46 -8.86 18.18
CA SER A 107 -7.04 -8.19 19.36
C SER A 107 -6.52 -8.78 20.68
N SER A 108 -6.25 -10.09 20.69
CA SER A 108 -5.62 -10.78 21.83
C SER A 108 -4.11 -10.46 22.01
N LYS A 109 -3.47 -9.82 21.04
CA LYS A 109 -2.06 -9.40 21.10
C LYS A 109 -1.99 -7.88 21.22
N THR A 110 -1.89 -7.39 22.45
CA THR A 110 -1.47 -6.00 22.69
C THR A 110 0.00 -5.87 22.29
N TYR A 111 0.26 -5.23 21.15
CA TYR A 111 1.62 -4.89 20.74
C TYR A 111 2.12 -3.74 21.59
N ASP A 112 2.86 -4.06 22.65
CA ASP A 112 3.60 -3.07 23.41
C ASP A 112 4.79 -2.59 22.58
N ILE A 113 4.78 -1.31 22.20
CA ILE A 113 5.88 -0.70 21.44
C ILE A 113 7.05 -0.49 22.41
N LYS A 114 7.93 -1.48 22.48
CA LYS A 114 9.18 -1.39 23.24
C LYS A 114 10.21 -0.57 22.47
N ALA A 115 10.01 0.74 22.44
CA ALA A 115 10.99 1.68 21.91
C ALA A 115 12.05 1.98 22.97
N TYR A 116 13.29 1.56 22.72
CA TYR A 116 14.44 1.91 23.56
C TYR A 116 15.31 2.93 22.84
N ALA A 117 15.68 4.00 23.54
CA ALA A 117 16.68 4.93 23.06
C ALA A 117 18.06 4.23 23.02
N GLN A 118 18.72 4.26 21.86
CA GLN A 118 20.02 3.64 21.60
C GLN A 118 21.18 4.64 21.67
N ASP A 119 20.92 5.88 22.08
CA ASP A 119 21.98 6.87 22.21
C ASP A 119 22.91 6.55 23.40
N PRO A 120 24.23 6.77 23.27
CA PRO A 120 25.18 6.44 24.33
C PRO A 120 24.87 7.10 25.69
N SER A 121 24.24 8.28 25.68
CA SER A 121 23.87 9.02 26.89
C SER A 121 22.70 8.36 27.63
N SER A 122 21.62 8.00 26.93
CA SER A 122 20.48 7.30 27.53
C SER A 122 20.81 5.88 27.98
N ILE A 123 21.70 5.19 27.25
CA ILE A 123 22.21 3.88 27.68
C ILE A 123 22.96 4.02 29.00
N LYS A 124 23.89 4.99 29.10
CA LYS A 124 24.65 5.23 30.34
C LYS A 124 23.75 5.55 31.52
N LYS A 125 22.73 6.40 31.34
CA LYS A 125 21.76 6.74 32.39
C LYS A 125 20.98 5.52 32.88
N ARG A 126 20.56 4.63 31.97
CA ARG A 126 19.89 3.36 32.35
C ARG A 126 20.82 2.42 33.11
N THR A 127 22.06 2.25 32.64
CA THR A 127 23.05 1.39 33.30
C THR A 127 23.39 1.91 34.69
N GLU A 128 23.57 3.23 34.84
CA GLU A 128 23.88 3.86 36.13
C GLU A 128 22.70 3.79 37.11
N TYR A 129 21.47 3.94 36.61
CA TYR A 129 20.27 3.73 37.43
C TYR A 129 20.15 2.28 37.91
N ALA A 130 20.41 1.31 37.03
CA ALA A 130 20.39 -0.10 37.39
C ALA A 130 21.50 -0.44 38.40
N SER A 131 22.72 0.07 38.21
CA SER A 131 23.83 -0.20 39.14
C SER A 131 23.58 0.37 40.53
N LYS A 132 22.96 1.56 40.66
CA LYS A 132 22.61 2.15 41.95
C LYS A 132 21.59 1.33 42.73
N ILE A 133 20.62 0.70 42.05
CA ILE A 133 19.66 -0.21 42.70
C ILE A 133 20.37 -1.48 43.19
N TYR A 134 21.35 -2.00 42.43
CA TYR A 134 22.13 -3.16 42.86
C TYR A 134 23.08 -2.86 44.03
N GLU A 135 23.57 -1.63 44.15
CA GLU A 135 24.40 -1.21 45.30
C GLU A 135 23.58 -0.97 46.57
N ASP A 136 22.29 -0.68 46.44
CA ASP A 136 21.35 -0.43 47.55
C ASP A 136 20.66 -1.72 48.05
N MET A 137 20.81 -2.84 47.33
CA MET A 137 20.36 -4.19 47.75
C MET A 137 21.45 -4.94 48.52
#